data_AF-A0A9N7RDF8-F1
#
_entry.id   AF-A0A9N7RDF8-F1
#
_cell.length_a   1.000
_cell.length_b   1.000
_cell.length_c   1.000
_cell.angle_alpha   90.00
_cell.angle_beta   90.00
_cell.angle_gamma   90.00
#
_symmetry.space_group_name_H-M   'P 1'
#
loop_
_entity.id
_entity.type
_entity.pdbx_description
1 polymer ?
#
loop_
_entity_poly.entity_id
_entity_poly.type
_entity_poly.pdbx_seq_one_letter_code
_entity_poly.pdbx_strand_id
1 'polypeptide(L)'
;MATRAHGETIAVSHDDPMHLQTSDHPGLHLLSVQLNESNFLSWRRVVLISLGAKNKLEFINGKLAAPSETDDDYISWKKVDYTVISWLLNSISPEIVEGYGMSVRPWHHYLFVPALNRRNYWKWILETS
;
A
#
# COMPACT_ATOMS: atom_id res chain seq x y z
N MET A 1 47.41 15.68 -0.59
CA MET A 1 46.38 15.96 0.44
C MET A 1 45.26 16.74 -0.23
N ALA A 2 44.14 16.09 -0.54
CA ALA A 2 42.99 16.75 -1.15
C ALA A 2 41.81 16.64 -0.19
N THR A 3 41.36 17.78 0.31
CA THR A 3 40.22 17.94 1.20
C THR A 3 38.92 17.79 0.43
N ARG A 4 38.02 16.99 1.00
CA ARG A 4 36.68 16.63 0.52
C ARG A 4 35.67 17.66 1.02
N ALA A 5 34.74 18.08 0.16
CA ALA A 5 33.41 18.54 0.56
C ALA A 5 32.48 18.56 -0.67
N HIS A 6 31.81 17.43 -0.93
CA HIS A 6 30.54 17.44 -1.66
C HIS A 6 29.44 17.47 -0.60
N GLY A 7 28.83 18.65 -0.43
CA GLY A 7 27.51 18.77 0.16
C GLY A 7 26.51 18.46 -0.93
N GLU A 8 26.12 17.21 -1.07
CA GLU A 8 25.04 16.80 -1.97
C GLU A 8 23.74 16.99 -1.20
N THR A 9 23.05 18.09 -1.48
CA THR A 9 21.65 18.27 -1.10
C THR A 9 20.87 17.15 -1.80
N ILE A 10 20.50 16.11 -1.06
CA ILE A 10 19.58 15.09 -1.56
C ILE A 10 18.25 15.81 -1.78
N ALA A 11 18.02 16.23 -3.01
CA ALA A 11 16.71 16.63 -3.45
C ALA A 11 15.83 15.38 -3.31
N VAL A 12 14.98 15.35 -2.28
CA VAL A 12 13.96 14.32 -2.11
C VAL A 12 13.14 14.35 -3.40
N SER A 13 13.37 13.38 -4.28
CA SER A 13 12.64 13.30 -5.54
C SER A 13 11.18 13.11 -5.18
N HIS A 14 10.32 14.00 -5.66
CA HIS A 14 8.88 13.95 -5.39
C HIS A 14 8.21 12.66 -5.90
N ASP A 15 8.96 11.88 -6.69
CA ASP A 15 8.60 10.60 -7.26
C ASP A 15 9.17 9.39 -6.49
N ASP A 16 9.71 9.56 -5.28
CA ASP A 16 10.16 8.42 -4.48
C ASP A 16 8.94 7.59 -4.01
N PRO A 17 8.82 6.30 -4.40
CA PRO A 17 7.74 5.44 -3.94
C PRO A 17 7.72 5.28 -2.41
N MET A 18 8.87 5.41 -1.74
CA MET A 18 9.03 5.27 -0.29
C MET A 18 8.69 6.54 0.51
N HIS A 19 8.32 7.63 -0.18
CA HIS A 19 7.94 8.89 0.44
C HIS A 19 6.42 9.12 0.37
N LEU A 20 5.82 9.56 1.48
CA LEU A 20 4.42 10.01 1.53
C LEU A 20 4.36 11.51 1.23
N GLN A 21 3.53 11.90 0.27
CA GLN A 21 3.26 13.31 0.03
C GLN A 21 2.44 13.90 1.19
N THR A 22 2.49 15.21 1.40
CA THR A 22 1.70 15.88 2.45
C THR A 22 0.19 15.63 2.31
N SER A 23 -0.29 15.37 1.08
CA SER A 23 -1.67 15.01 0.80
C SER A 23 -2.04 13.54 1.09
N ASP A 24 -1.06 12.69 1.38
CA ASP A 24 -1.25 11.24 1.53
C ASP A 24 -1.66 10.89 2.95
N HIS A 25 -2.92 11.17 3.28
CA HIS A 25 -3.50 10.80 4.56
C HIS A 25 -4.13 9.39 4.48
N PRO A 26 -3.94 8.50 5.49
CA PRO A 26 -4.51 7.15 5.48
C PRO A 26 -6.05 7.10 5.38
N GLY A 27 -6.72 8.10 5.96
CA GLY A 27 -8.17 8.27 5.88
C GLY A 27 -8.69 8.90 4.59
N LEU A 28 -7.83 9.17 3.61
CA LEU A 28 -8.28 9.67 2.30
C LEU A 28 -9.08 8.59 1.59
N HIS A 29 -10.29 8.95 1.14
CA HIS A 29 -11.07 8.10 0.25
C HIS A 29 -10.47 8.21 -1.16
N LEU A 30 -9.39 7.45 -1.39
CA LEU A 30 -8.59 7.54 -2.61
C LEU A 30 -9.41 7.25 -3.88
N LEU A 31 -10.46 6.42 -3.74
CA LEU A 31 -11.29 5.96 -4.85
C LEU A 31 -12.72 6.45 -4.66
N SER A 32 -13.34 6.92 -5.73
CA SER A 32 -14.77 7.25 -5.77
C SER A 32 -15.67 6.00 -5.85
N VAL A 33 -15.10 4.86 -6.23
CA VAL A 33 -15.79 3.58 -6.39
C VAL A 33 -15.44 2.69 -5.21
N GLN A 34 -16.44 2.29 -4.44
CA GLN A 34 -16.29 1.22 -3.44
C GLN A 34 -16.49 -0.15 -4.09
N LEU A 35 -15.64 -1.12 -3.74
CA LEU A 35 -15.82 -2.52 -4.14
C LEU A 35 -17.14 -3.03 -3.58
N ASN A 36 -17.94 -3.64 -4.45
CA ASN A 36 -19.15 -4.38 -4.13
C ASN A 36 -19.13 -5.74 -4.85
N GLU A 37 -20.17 -6.54 -4.66
CA GLU A 37 -20.24 -7.93 -5.15
C GLU A 37 -20.18 -8.05 -6.68
N SER A 38 -20.38 -6.96 -7.43
CA SER A 38 -20.55 -6.98 -8.89
C SER A 38 -19.55 -6.13 -9.67
N ASN A 39 -18.74 -5.31 -9.00
CA ASN A 39 -17.95 -4.27 -9.68
C ASN A 39 -16.42 -4.47 -9.60
N PHE A 40 -15.96 -5.68 -9.23
CA PHE A 40 -14.56 -5.98 -8.99
C PHE A 40 -13.61 -5.51 -10.10
N LEU A 41 -13.92 -5.79 -11.37
CA LEU A 41 -13.06 -5.39 -12.50
C LEU A 41 -12.92 -3.86 -12.62
N SER A 42 -14.02 -3.13 -12.42
CA SER A 42 -14.03 -1.67 -12.43
C SER A 42 -13.27 -1.10 -11.25
N TRP A 43 -13.51 -1.64 -10.05
CA TRP A 43 -12.79 -1.26 -8.83
C TRP A 43 -11.28 -1.49 -8.99
N ARG A 44 -10.87 -2.68 -9.44
CA ARG A 44 -9.46 -3.03 -9.69
C ARG A 44 -8.80 -2.04 -10.64
N ARG A 45 -9.47 -1.68 -11.74
CA ARG A 45 -8.93 -0.71 -12.71
C ARG A 45 -8.70 0.65 -12.06
N VAL A 46 -9.64 1.11 -11.24
CA VAL A 46 -9.56 2.40 -10.53
C VAL A 46 -8.45 2.37 -9.47
N VAL A 47 -8.31 1.28 -8.70
CA VAL A 47 -7.18 1.07 -7.76
C VAL A 47 -5.83 1.19 -8.48
N LEU A 48 -5.66 0.48 -9.59
CA LEU A 48 -4.39 0.45 -10.32
C LEU A 48 -4.01 1.84 -10.86
N ILE A 49 -4.98 2.59 -11.39
CA ILE A 49 -4.77 3.94 -11.90
C ILE A 49 -4.42 4.89 -10.76
N SER A 50 -5.18 4.88 -9.66
CA SER A 50 -4.97 5.80 -8.54
C SER A 50 -3.64 5.55 -7.82
N LEU A 51 -3.26 4.30 -7.59
CA LEU A 51 -1.96 3.97 -6.99
C LEU A 51 -0.81 4.24 -7.97
N GLY A 52 -1.01 4.02 -9.27
CA GLY A 52 -0.04 4.38 -10.31
C GLY A 52 0.24 5.88 -10.32
N ALA A 53 -0.80 6.71 -10.26
CA ALA A 53 -0.68 8.18 -10.23
C ALA A 53 0.06 8.71 -9.00
N LYS A 54 0.10 7.94 -7.90
CA LYS A 54 0.82 8.27 -6.66
C LYS A 54 2.21 7.64 -6.54
N ASN A 55 2.63 6.90 -7.57
CA ASN A 55 3.80 6.05 -7.55
C ASN A 55 3.82 5.04 -6.38
N LYS A 56 2.66 4.45 -6.07
CA LYS A 56 2.49 3.45 -4.99
C LYS A 56 2.06 2.07 -5.50
N LEU A 57 1.95 1.91 -6.82
CA LEU A 57 1.54 0.65 -7.46
C LEU A 57 2.49 -0.52 -7.12
N GLU A 58 3.76 -0.23 -6.90
CA GLU A 58 4.77 -1.27 -6.64
C GLU A 58 4.62 -1.99 -5.30
N PHE A 59 3.93 -1.36 -4.34
CA PHE A 59 3.60 -1.97 -3.05
C PHE A 59 2.59 -3.11 -3.20
N ILE A 60 1.68 -3.05 -4.18
CA ILE A 60 0.63 -4.07 -4.36
C ILE A 60 0.99 -5.14 -5.38
N ASN A 61 1.83 -4.81 -6.38
CA ASN A 61 2.27 -5.78 -7.39
C ASN A 61 3.53 -6.56 -6.95
N GLY A 62 4.15 -6.17 -5.82
CA GLY A 62 5.32 -6.81 -5.24
C GLY A 62 6.63 -6.54 -5.96
N LYS A 63 6.69 -5.54 -6.85
CA LYS A 63 7.94 -5.07 -7.47
C LYS A 63 8.83 -4.34 -6.47
N LEU A 64 8.24 -3.63 -5.51
CA LEU A 64 8.97 -3.05 -4.38
C LEU A 64 8.94 -4.02 -3.21
N ALA A 65 10.03 -4.76 -3.03
CA ALA A 65 10.16 -5.70 -1.93
C ALA A 65 10.29 -4.98 -0.58
N ALA A 66 9.75 -5.58 0.47
CA ALA A 66 9.96 -5.09 1.83
C ALA A 66 11.46 -5.19 2.18
N PRO A 67 12.10 -4.10 2.64
CA PRO A 67 13.46 -4.14 3.17
C PRO A 67 13.56 -5.06 4.40
N SER A 68 14.78 -5.39 4.80
CA SER A 68 15.04 -6.07 6.08
C SER A 68 14.54 -5.19 7.24
N GLU A 69 14.04 -5.77 8.32
CA GLU A 69 13.59 -5.00 9.49
C GLU A 69 14.72 -4.21 10.18
N THR A 70 15.96 -4.60 9.90
CA THR A 70 17.18 -3.94 10.38
C THR A 70 17.66 -2.81 9.48
N ASP A 71 17.03 -2.62 8.32
CA ASP A 71 17.36 -1.58 7.36
C ASP A 71 16.75 -0.23 7.80
N ASP A 72 17.48 0.86 7.61
CA ASP A 72 17.03 2.21 7.94
C ASP A 72 15.76 2.58 7.14
N ASP A 73 15.63 2.01 5.94
CA ASP A 73 14.52 2.22 5.02
C ASP A 73 13.23 1.46 5.39
N TYR A 74 13.30 0.47 6.29
CA TYR A 74 12.14 -0.35 6.66
C TYR A 74 11.01 0.46 7.28
N ILE A 75 11.34 1.43 8.14
CA ILE A 75 10.32 2.26 8.81
C ILE A 75 9.56 3.10 7.79
N SER A 76 10.27 3.68 6.81
CA SER A 76 9.66 4.48 5.74
C SER A 76 8.80 3.62 4.82
N TRP A 77 9.33 2.47 4.37
CA TRP A 77 8.58 1.50 3.59
C TRP A 77 7.28 1.07 4.29
N LYS A 78 7.36 0.74 5.58
CA LYS A 78 6.22 0.28 6.39
C LYS A 78 5.13 1.35 6.55
N LYS A 79 5.51 2.62 6.69
CA LYS A 79 4.54 3.73 6.76
C LYS A 79 3.75 3.85 5.45
N VAL A 80 4.44 3.74 4.32
CA VAL A 80 3.79 3.79 3.01
C VAL A 80 2.91 2.58 2.79
N ASP A 81 3.39 1.37 3.12
CA ASP A 81 2.63 0.12 3.03
C ASP A 81 1.31 0.21 3.81
N TYR A 82 1.35 0.65 5.06
CA TYR A 82 0.14 0.84 5.87
C TYR A 82 -0.80 1.91 5.32
N THR A 83 -0.27 2.95 4.68
CA THR A 83 -1.09 3.97 4.02
C THR A 83 -1.81 3.39 2.81
N VAL A 84 -1.12 2.62 1.96
CA VAL A 84 -1.70 1.92 0.80
C VAL A 84 -2.78 0.93 1.26
N ILE A 85 -2.51 0.16 2.32
CA ILE A 85 -3.49 -0.76 2.91
C ILE A 85 -4.73 0.00 3.39
N SER A 86 -4.55 1.12 4.08
CA SER A 86 -5.65 1.95 4.54
C SER A 86 -6.52 2.44 3.38
N TRP A 87 -5.91 2.89 2.27
CA TRP A 87 -6.66 3.30 1.08
C TRP A 87 -7.44 2.15 0.44
N LEU A 88 -6.85 0.96 0.37
CA LEU A 88 -7.54 -0.22 -0.15
C LEU A 88 -8.72 -0.62 0.72
N LEU A 89 -8.54 -0.67 2.04
CA LEU A 89 -9.60 -1.01 2.99
C LEU A 89 -10.74 0.00 2.95
N ASN A 90 -10.42 1.30 2.91
CA ASN A 90 -11.43 2.36 2.79
C ASN A 90 -12.15 2.34 1.43
N SER A 91 -11.67 1.57 0.46
CA SER A 91 -12.31 1.43 -0.85
C SER A 91 -13.19 0.19 -0.98
N ILE A 92 -13.42 -0.57 0.09
CA ILE A 92 -14.29 -1.74 0.11
C ILE A 92 -15.60 -1.38 0.81
N SER A 93 -16.75 -1.80 0.26
CA SER A 93 -18.03 -1.52 0.91
C SER A 93 -18.12 -2.21 2.28
N PRO A 94 -18.75 -1.56 3.29
CA PRO A 94 -18.96 -2.18 4.60
C PRO A 94 -19.71 -3.53 4.51
N GLU A 95 -20.59 -3.68 3.52
CA GLU A 95 -21.34 -4.93 3.29
C GLU A 95 -20.41 -6.12 2.97
N ILE A 96 -19.37 -5.90 2.16
CA ILE A 96 -18.34 -6.92 1.92
C ILE A 96 -17.52 -7.13 3.19
N VAL A 97 -17.16 -6.06 3.91
CA VAL A 97 -16.39 -6.16 5.15
C VAL A 97 -17.13 -7.00 6.20
N GLU A 98 -18.41 -6.75 6.40
CA GLU A 98 -19.23 -7.49 7.36
C GLU A 98 -19.56 -8.90 6.85
N GLY A 99 -19.91 -9.04 5.57
CA GLY A 99 -20.31 -10.30 4.95
C GLY A 99 -19.19 -11.35 4.91
N TYR A 100 -17.93 -10.95 4.75
CA TYR A 100 -16.77 -11.84 4.82
C TYR A 100 -16.22 -12.03 6.24
N GLY A 101 -16.92 -11.57 7.28
CA GLY A 101 -16.48 -11.73 8.67
C GLY A 101 -15.24 -10.91 9.02
N MET A 102 -15.02 -9.79 8.31
CA MET A 102 -13.97 -8.82 8.67
C MET A 102 -14.36 -7.95 9.88
N SER A 103 -15.55 -8.18 10.43
CA SER A 103 -15.98 -7.70 11.75
C SER A 103 -15.60 -8.73 12.82
N VAL A 104 -15.04 -8.24 13.93
CA VAL A 104 -14.73 -8.94 15.19
C VAL A 104 -13.52 -9.92 15.27
N ARG A 105 -12.31 -9.31 15.32
CA ARG A 105 -11.04 -9.74 16.00
C ARG A 105 -10.02 -10.62 15.23
N PRO A 106 -8.71 -10.35 15.36
CA PRO A 106 -8.01 -9.09 15.16
C PRO A 106 -6.97 -9.22 14.04
N TRP A 107 -6.98 -8.25 13.14
CA TRP A 107 -6.04 -8.00 12.04
C TRP A 107 -4.54 -8.05 12.36
N HIS A 108 -4.17 -8.25 13.63
CA HIS A 108 -2.80 -8.39 14.09
C HIS A 108 -2.11 -9.66 13.54
N HIS A 109 -2.85 -10.72 13.23
CA HIS A 109 -2.25 -11.95 12.70
C HIS A 109 -1.95 -11.89 11.20
N TYR A 110 -2.69 -11.08 10.43
CA TYR A 110 -2.48 -10.91 8.99
C TYR A 110 -1.57 -9.72 8.64
N LEU A 111 -1.45 -8.74 9.53
CA LEU A 111 -0.46 -7.66 9.42
C LEU A 111 0.94 -8.08 9.93
N PHE A 112 1.06 -9.23 10.60
CA PHE A 112 2.31 -9.80 11.12
C PHE A 112 2.61 -11.18 10.51
N VAL A 113 2.31 -11.36 9.23
CA VAL A 113 2.80 -12.49 8.46
C VAL A 113 4.20 -12.09 7.96
N PRO A 114 5.26 -12.89 8.25
CA PRO A 114 6.59 -12.68 7.67
C PRO A 114 6.46 -12.54 6.15
N ALA A 115 7.31 -11.71 5.55
CA ALA A 115 7.26 -11.24 4.16
C ALA A 115 7.02 -12.29 3.04
N LEU A 116 7.00 -13.57 3.36
CA LEU A 116 6.88 -14.70 2.44
C LEU A 116 5.44 -15.12 2.08
N ASN A 117 4.37 -14.66 2.77
CA ASN A 117 2.99 -15.09 2.43
C ASN A 117 1.99 -13.95 2.14
N ARG A 118 2.43 -12.68 2.11
CA ARG A 118 1.60 -11.53 1.71
C ARG A 118 1.28 -11.46 0.21
N ARG A 119 2.11 -12.13 -0.61
CA ARG A 119 1.91 -12.29 -2.06
C ARG A 119 0.62 -13.09 -2.37
N ASN A 120 0.14 -13.91 -1.44
CA ASN A 120 -1.05 -14.76 -1.61
C ASN A 120 -2.35 -14.11 -1.16
N TYR A 121 -2.32 -13.16 -0.20
CA TYR A 121 -3.52 -12.50 0.28
C TYR A 121 -4.14 -11.58 -0.78
N TRP A 122 -3.32 -10.71 -1.39
CA TRP A 122 -3.78 -9.85 -2.48
C TRP A 122 -4.02 -10.61 -3.79
N LYS A 123 -3.24 -11.66 -4.07
CA LYS A 123 -3.57 -12.58 -5.18
C LYS A 123 -4.93 -13.24 -4.97
N TRP A 124 -5.24 -13.71 -3.77
CA TRP A 124 -6.55 -14.30 -3.46
C TRP A 124 -7.69 -13.28 -3.65
N ILE A 125 -7.51 -12.04 -3.17
CA ILE A 125 -8.48 -10.96 -3.42
C ILE A 125 -8.61 -10.64 -4.92
N LEU A 126 -7.52 -10.75 -5.70
CA LEU A 126 -7.52 -10.35 -7.11
C LEU A 126 -7.88 -11.46 -8.11
N GLU A 127 -7.79 -12.74 -7.70
CA GLU A 127 -7.97 -13.92 -8.55
C GLU A 127 -9.26 -14.71 -8.21
N THR A 128 -9.89 -14.48 -7.05
CA THR A 128 -11.02 -15.31 -6.55
C THR A 128 -12.37 -14.60 -6.49
N SER A 129 -12.49 -13.40 -7.07
CA SER A 129 -13.75 -12.66 -7.23
C SER A 129 -14.25 -12.64 -8.67
#